data_AF-A0A059G0Y1-F1
#
_entry.id   AF-A0A059G0Y1-F1
#
_cell.length_a   1.000
_cell.length_b   1.000
_cell.length_c   1.000
_cell.angle_alpha   90.00
_cell.angle_beta   90.00
_cell.angle_gamma   90.00
#
_symmetry.space_group_name_H-M   'P 1'
#
loop_
_entity.id
_entity.type
_entity.pdbx_description
1 polymer ?
#
loop_
_entity_poly.entity_id
_entity_poly.type
_entity_poly.pdbx_seq_one_letter_code
_entity_poly.pdbx_strand_id
1 'polypeptide(L)'
;MMQNPIQLIGRATLGLFGEVGRLAVFAGRVKGAAFTPRWYGGEILRQIVRIGFYSLPVVGLAAVFIGAALALNIYEGGSRYGAEQFVPSIVVLGITRELGVVITGLMLAGRVSAGIAAEIGAMRVTEQIDALETLSASRYRYLYAPRFIAALITLPMLVALADIIGVMGGWLVSVYGLDFDSTVYLRNTLDFLTLNDIFAGLIKAVVFGGVIAIMGCYQGDRSQAGATGVGRAATLSMVGAAVLILAFNYVMSTVFVEIGL
;
A
#
# COMPACT_ATOMS: atom_id res chain seq x y z
N MET A 1 -44.45 -4.71 -9.72
CA MET A 1 -44.15 -3.73 -8.67
C MET A 1 -42.79 -3.11 -8.95
N MET A 2 -42.78 -1.97 -9.65
CA MET A 2 -41.55 -1.23 -9.96
C MET A 2 -41.00 -0.69 -8.63
N GLN A 3 -39.80 -1.13 -8.23
CA GLN A 3 -39.14 -0.60 -7.03
C GLN A 3 -38.99 0.91 -7.22
N ASN A 4 -39.51 1.69 -6.27
CA ASN A 4 -39.40 3.13 -6.31
C ASN A 4 -37.91 3.51 -6.35
N PRO A 5 -37.44 4.38 -7.28
CA PRO A 5 -36.03 4.71 -7.41
C PRO A 5 -35.42 5.24 -6.11
N ILE A 6 -36.23 5.94 -5.29
CA ILE A 6 -35.85 6.43 -3.96
C ILE A 6 -35.57 5.28 -2.98
N GLN A 7 -36.33 4.18 -3.04
CA GLN A 7 -36.08 3.01 -2.17
C GLN A 7 -34.80 2.27 -2.55
N LEU A 8 -34.46 2.24 -3.84
CA LEU A 8 -33.22 1.65 -4.32
C LEU A 8 -32.00 2.43 -3.81
N ILE A 9 -32.07 3.77 -3.91
CA ILE A 9 -31.05 4.67 -3.37
C ILE A 9 -30.93 4.50 -1.86
N GLY A 10 -32.05 4.53 -1.13
CA GLY A 10 -32.04 4.36 0.33
C GLY A 10 -31.40 3.04 0.78
N ARG A 11 -31.70 1.91 0.10
CA ARG A 11 -31.07 0.62 0.38
C ARG A 11 -29.58 0.61 0.06
N ALA A 12 -29.17 1.22 -1.05
CA ALA A 12 -27.76 1.29 -1.44
C ALA A 12 -26.96 2.14 -0.44
N THR A 13 -27.48 3.31 -0.04
CA THR A 13 -26.85 4.20 0.93
C THR A 13 -26.71 3.52 2.30
N LEU A 14 -27.78 2.93 2.83
CA LEU A 14 -27.73 2.21 4.10
C LEU A 14 -26.81 0.98 4.04
N GLY A 15 -26.78 0.28 2.91
CA GLY A 15 -25.86 -0.82 2.66
C GLY A 15 -24.40 -0.38 2.71
N LEU A 16 -24.08 0.76 2.10
CA LEU A 16 -22.74 1.35 2.09
C LEU A 16 -22.29 1.76 3.50
N PHE A 17 -23.12 2.50 4.25
CA PHE A 17 -22.81 2.84 5.64
C PHE A 17 -22.66 1.58 6.52
N GLY A 18 -23.48 0.56 6.27
CA GLY A 18 -23.36 -0.73 6.94
C GLY A 18 -22.04 -1.43 6.68
N GLU A 19 -21.56 -1.45 5.42
CA GLU A 19 -20.25 -2.03 5.07
C GLU A 19 -19.09 -1.24 5.68
N VAL A 20 -19.13 0.09 5.61
CA VAL A 20 -18.11 0.95 6.23
C VAL A 20 -18.05 0.71 7.74
N GLY A 21 -19.21 0.63 8.41
CA GLY A 21 -19.27 0.32 9.84
C GLY A 21 -18.71 -1.06 10.18
N ARG A 22 -19.02 -2.09 9.39
CA ARG A 22 -18.47 -3.44 9.56
C ARG A 22 -16.96 -3.48 9.38
N LEU A 23 -16.44 -2.80 8.35
CA LEU A 23 -15.01 -2.67 8.11
C LEU A 23 -14.31 -1.94 9.25
N ALA A 24 -14.89 -0.83 9.74
CA ALA A 24 -14.34 -0.06 10.84
C ALA A 24 -14.27 -0.87 12.15
N VAL A 25 -15.32 -1.62 12.48
CA VAL A 25 -15.33 -2.51 13.65
C VAL A 25 -14.30 -3.64 13.49
N PHE A 26 -14.21 -4.24 12.30
CA PHE A 26 -13.21 -5.28 12.02
C PHE A 26 -11.79 -4.75 12.17
N ALA A 27 -11.50 -3.59 11.56
CA ALA A 27 -10.21 -2.90 11.69
C ALA A 27 -9.89 -2.58 13.15
N GLY A 28 -10.87 -2.11 13.92
CA GLY A 28 -10.72 -1.85 15.37
C GLY A 28 -10.34 -3.10 16.15
N ARG A 29 -10.98 -4.24 15.88
CA ARG A 29 -10.68 -5.53 16.52
C ARG A 29 -9.30 -6.07 16.14
N VAL A 30 -8.91 -5.97 14.87
CA VAL A 30 -7.56 -6.39 14.41
C VAL A 30 -6.49 -5.53 15.07
N LYS A 31 -6.67 -4.20 15.09
CA LYS A 31 -5.74 -3.28 15.79
C LYS A 31 -5.66 -3.62 17.27
N GLY A 32 -6.80 -3.78 17.96
CA GLY A 32 -6.83 -4.17 19.37
C GLY A 32 -6.12 -5.50 19.64
N ALA A 33 -6.28 -6.49 18.75
CA ALA A 33 -5.58 -7.77 18.86
C ALA A 33 -4.07 -7.66 18.58
N ALA A 34 -3.65 -6.76 17.68
CA ALA A 34 -2.25 -6.53 17.35
C ALA A 34 -1.48 -5.85 18.49
N PHE A 35 -2.11 -4.87 19.17
CA PHE A 35 -1.45 -4.08 20.22
C PHE A 35 -1.66 -4.62 21.64
N THR A 36 -2.41 -5.70 21.83
CA THR A 36 -2.55 -6.35 23.14
C THR A 36 -1.62 -7.57 23.29
N PRO A 37 -1.14 -7.89 24.51
CA PRO A 37 -0.17 -8.96 24.74
C PRO A 37 -0.66 -10.36 24.28
N ARG A 38 0.32 -11.25 24.00
CA ARG A 38 0.26 -12.57 23.32
C ARG A 38 0.54 -12.49 21.81
N TRP A 39 1.81 -12.29 21.47
CA TRP A 39 2.27 -12.20 20.09
C TRP A 39 2.85 -13.53 19.59
N TYR A 40 2.53 -13.86 18.34
CA TYR A 40 3.09 -15.03 17.65
C TYR A 40 4.26 -14.59 16.76
N GLY A 41 5.41 -14.30 17.38
CA GLY A 41 6.58 -13.73 16.70
C GLY A 41 7.07 -14.54 15.49
N GLY A 42 6.99 -15.87 15.56
CA GLY A 42 7.35 -16.75 14.43
C GLY A 42 6.45 -16.54 13.20
N GLU A 43 5.15 -16.32 13.39
CA GLU A 43 4.22 -16.05 12.30
C GLU A 43 4.43 -14.63 11.75
N ILE A 44 4.71 -13.64 12.62
CA ILE A 44 5.06 -12.28 12.19
C ILE A 44 6.29 -12.32 11.28
N LEU A 45 7.36 -13.01 11.69
CA LEU A 45 8.59 -13.10 10.89
C LEU A 45 8.35 -13.77 9.54
N ARG A 46 7.55 -14.85 9.51
CA ARG A 46 7.16 -15.53 8.28
C ARG A 46 6.41 -14.58 7.34
N GLN A 47 5.48 -13.80 7.86
CA GLN A 47 4.73 -12.82 7.08
C GLN A 47 5.62 -11.65 6.62
N ILE A 48 6.60 -11.22 7.44
CA ILE A 48 7.58 -10.20 7.04
C ILE A 48 8.38 -10.66 5.82
N VAL A 49 8.91 -11.88 5.84
CA VAL A 49 9.65 -12.43 4.68
C VAL A 49 8.72 -12.54 3.48
N ARG A 50 7.49 -13.02 3.69
CA ARG A 50 6.55 -13.26 2.58
C ARG A 50 6.09 -11.97 1.89
N ILE A 51 5.77 -10.95 2.69
CA ILE A 51 5.30 -9.65 2.21
C ILE A 51 6.48 -8.84 1.68
N GLY A 52 7.60 -8.80 2.41
CA GLY A 52 8.79 -8.05 2.07
C GLY A 52 9.56 -8.68 0.91
N PHE A 53 10.31 -9.75 1.19
CA PHE A 53 11.31 -10.30 0.27
C PHE A 53 10.72 -10.68 -1.08
N TYR A 54 9.58 -11.38 -1.10
CA TYR A 54 9.03 -11.81 -2.38
C TYR A 54 8.44 -10.64 -3.19
N SER A 55 8.06 -9.51 -2.57
CA SER A 55 7.53 -8.33 -3.27
C SER A 55 8.62 -7.41 -3.83
N LEU A 56 9.86 -7.54 -3.36
CA LEU A 56 10.99 -6.71 -3.80
C LEU A 56 11.16 -6.62 -5.33
N PRO A 57 11.11 -7.72 -6.10
CA PRO A 57 11.35 -7.63 -7.54
C PRO A 57 10.29 -6.81 -8.27
N VAL A 58 9.02 -6.93 -7.86
CA VAL A 58 7.90 -6.22 -8.50
C VAL A 58 7.96 -4.73 -8.16
N VAL A 59 8.23 -4.40 -6.89
CA VAL A 59 8.35 -3.01 -6.44
C VAL A 59 9.58 -2.34 -7.05
N GLY A 60 10.73 -3.01 -7.01
CA GLY A 60 11.98 -2.48 -7.56
C GLY A 60 11.90 -2.23 -9.07
N LEU A 61 11.38 -3.19 -9.84
CA LEU A 61 11.23 -3.03 -11.29
C LEU A 61 10.28 -1.87 -11.64
N ALA A 62 9.15 -1.76 -10.95
CA ALA A 62 8.22 -0.65 -11.15
C ALA A 62 8.86 0.69 -10.77
N ALA A 63 9.60 0.76 -9.68
CA ALA A 63 10.29 1.96 -9.23
C ALA A 63 11.32 2.46 -10.25
N VAL A 64 12.17 1.57 -10.79
CA VAL A 64 13.16 1.95 -11.83
C VAL A 64 12.47 2.59 -13.02
N PHE A 65 11.46 1.91 -13.59
CA PHE A 65 10.81 2.41 -14.81
C PHE A 65 10.03 3.69 -14.58
N ILE A 66 9.39 3.85 -13.42
CA ILE A 66 8.63 5.06 -13.13
C ILE A 66 9.56 6.23 -12.83
N GLY A 67 10.67 6.01 -12.13
CA GLY A 67 11.70 7.03 -11.94
C GLY A 67 12.34 7.49 -13.25
N ALA A 68 12.68 6.54 -14.12
CA ALA A 68 13.20 6.80 -15.46
C ALA A 68 12.20 7.61 -16.32
N ALA A 69 10.93 7.18 -16.35
CA ALA A 69 9.89 7.87 -17.10
C ALA A 69 9.63 9.28 -16.53
N LEU A 70 9.64 9.45 -15.21
CA LEU A 70 9.46 10.74 -14.57
C LEU A 70 10.57 11.72 -14.97
N ALA A 71 11.84 11.30 -14.87
CA ALA A 71 12.97 12.15 -15.26
C ALA A 71 12.86 12.64 -16.70
N LEU A 72 12.51 11.75 -17.63
CA LEU A 72 12.32 12.08 -19.04
C LEU A 72 11.18 13.09 -19.25
N ASN A 73 10.02 12.86 -18.64
CA ASN A 73 8.86 13.75 -18.79
C ASN A 73 9.13 15.15 -18.19
N ILE A 74 9.83 15.22 -17.05
CA ILE A 74 10.18 16.50 -16.44
C ILE A 74 11.22 17.24 -17.29
N TYR A 75 12.17 16.55 -17.90
CA TYR A 75 13.12 17.17 -18.83
C TYR A 75 12.44 17.72 -20.09
N GLU A 76 11.58 16.92 -20.74
CA GLU A 76 10.83 17.37 -21.92
C GLU A 76 9.90 18.56 -21.61
N GLY A 77 9.31 18.59 -20.43
CA GLY A 77 8.52 19.73 -19.96
C GLY A 77 9.38 20.95 -19.61
N GLY A 78 10.50 20.73 -18.92
CA GLY A 78 11.40 21.78 -18.40
C GLY A 78 12.25 22.46 -19.47
N SER A 79 12.69 21.72 -20.48
CA SER A 79 13.47 22.23 -21.63
C SER A 79 12.77 23.36 -22.37
N ARG A 80 11.43 23.31 -22.47
CA ARG A 80 10.61 24.37 -23.08
C ARG A 80 10.71 25.72 -22.36
N TYR A 81 11.13 25.71 -21.10
CA TYR A 81 11.23 26.89 -20.24
C TYR A 81 12.66 27.11 -19.71
N GLY A 82 13.66 26.37 -20.21
CA GLY A 82 15.05 26.45 -19.75
C GLY A 82 15.25 25.99 -18.30
N ALA A 83 14.36 25.12 -17.78
CA ALA A 83 14.30 24.70 -16.39
C ALA A 83 14.83 23.27 -16.15
N GLU A 84 15.65 22.74 -17.06
CA GLU A 84 16.17 21.36 -17.04
C GLU A 84 16.99 21.05 -15.78
N GLN A 85 17.67 22.05 -15.22
CA GLN A 85 18.45 21.94 -13.99
C GLN A 85 17.64 21.49 -12.75
N PHE A 86 16.32 21.63 -12.77
CA PHE A 86 15.43 21.22 -11.68
C PHE A 86 14.97 19.77 -11.78
N VAL A 87 15.30 19.05 -12.86
CA VAL A 87 14.93 17.63 -13.03
C VAL A 87 15.32 16.77 -11.82
N PRO A 88 16.56 16.82 -11.26
CA PRO A 88 16.94 15.97 -10.13
C PRO A 88 16.09 16.26 -8.89
N SER A 89 15.84 17.54 -8.59
CA SER A 89 15.04 18.00 -7.45
C SER A 89 13.58 17.57 -7.54
N ILE A 90 12.98 17.66 -8.74
CA ILE A 90 11.59 17.25 -8.95
C ILE A 90 11.45 15.73 -8.89
N VAL A 91 12.42 14.98 -9.45
CA VAL A 91 12.42 13.52 -9.41
C VAL A 91 12.51 13.03 -7.97
N VAL A 92 13.45 13.54 -7.18
CA VAL A 92 13.61 13.08 -5.80
C VAL A 92 12.38 13.39 -4.95
N LEU A 93 11.87 14.63 -4.99
CA LEU A 93 10.68 15.01 -4.21
C LEU A 93 9.42 14.26 -4.66
N GLY A 94 9.24 14.11 -5.97
CA GLY A 94 8.08 13.43 -6.55
C GLY A 94 8.06 11.94 -6.20
N ILE A 95 9.23 11.28 -6.20
CA ILE A 95 9.37 9.88 -5.80
C ILE A 95 9.15 9.73 -4.29
N THR A 96 9.90 10.45 -3.45
CA THR A 96 9.88 10.23 -2.00
C THR A 96 8.56 10.60 -1.33
N ARG A 97 7.87 11.65 -1.80
CA ARG A 97 6.63 12.12 -1.13
C ARG A 97 5.37 11.44 -1.62
N GLU A 98 5.34 11.02 -2.89
CA GLU A 98 4.10 10.62 -3.55
C GLU A 98 4.24 9.31 -4.31
N LEU A 99 5.07 9.30 -5.37
CA LEU A 99 5.05 8.20 -6.33
C LEU A 99 5.57 6.90 -5.72
N GLY A 100 6.69 6.94 -5.00
CA GLY A 100 7.30 5.76 -4.38
C GLY A 100 6.33 5.01 -3.46
N VAL A 101 5.65 5.75 -2.58
CA VAL A 101 4.67 5.18 -1.65
C VAL A 101 3.38 4.70 -2.35
N VAL A 102 2.87 5.45 -3.33
CA VAL A 102 1.63 5.08 -4.06
C VAL A 102 1.85 3.86 -4.95
N ILE A 103 2.93 3.81 -5.72
CA ILE A 103 3.25 2.69 -6.62
C ILE A 103 3.45 1.42 -5.80
N THR A 104 4.25 1.51 -4.73
CA THR A 104 4.48 0.39 -3.82
C THR A 104 3.15 -0.06 -3.21
N GLY A 105 2.34 0.86 -2.70
CA GLY A 105 1.00 0.55 -2.18
C GLY A 105 0.09 -0.16 -3.17
N LEU A 106 -0.01 0.32 -4.41
CA LEU A 106 -0.87 -0.27 -5.45
C LEU A 106 -0.37 -1.65 -5.90
N MET A 107 0.95 -1.83 -6.07
CA MET A 107 1.54 -3.12 -6.41
C MET A 107 1.31 -4.16 -5.29
N LEU A 108 1.47 -3.75 -4.03
CA LEU A 108 1.17 -4.62 -2.89
C LEU A 108 -0.34 -4.83 -2.68
N ALA A 109 -1.21 -3.91 -3.08
CA ALA A 109 -2.66 -4.14 -3.07
C ALA A 109 -3.02 -5.33 -3.99
N GLY A 110 -2.45 -5.37 -5.19
CA GLY A 110 -2.64 -6.48 -6.13
C GLY A 110 -2.04 -7.79 -5.62
N ARG A 111 -0.80 -7.78 -5.17
CA ARG A 111 -0.08 -9.00 -4.81
C ARG A 111 -0.40 -9.50 -3.40
N VAL A 112 -0.26 -8.61 -2.42
CA VAL A 112 -0.29 -8.95 -0.99
C VAL A 112 -1.71 -8.91 -0.44
N SER A 113 -2.50 -7.88 -0.73
CA SER A 113 -3.90 -7.83 -0.27
C SER A 113 -4.72 -8.97 -0.86
N ALA A 114 -4.58 -9.23 -2.17
CA ALA A 114 -5.26 -10.33 -2.84
C ALA A 114 -4.76 -11.69 -2.34
N GLY A 115 -3.44 -11.84 -2.15
CA GLY A 115 -2.84 -13.08 -1.63
C GLY A 115 -3.31 -13.41 -0.20
N ILE A 116 -3.36 -12.41 0.68
CA ILE A 116 -3.91 -12.56 2.04
C ILE A 116 -5.38 -12.95 1.99
N ALA A 117 -6.18 -12.29 1.14
CA ALA A 117 -7.59 -12.62 0.98
C ALA A 117 -7.81 -14.04 0.43
N ALA A 118 -6.98 -14.48 -0.53
CA ALA A 118 -7.06 -15.82 -1.09
C ALA A 118 -6.73 -16.89 -0.04
N GLU A 119 -5.70 -16.67 0.76
CA GLU A 119 -5.28 -17.61 1.80
C GLU A 119 -6.31 -17.71 2.94
N ILE A 120 -6.79 -16.56 3.45
CA ILE A 120 -7.83 -16.54 4.48
C ILE A 120 -9.14 -17.10 3.93
N GLY A 121 -9.47 -16.80 2.67
CA GLY A 121 -10.65 -17.37 2.02
C GLY A 121 -10.56 -18.88 1.88
N ALA A 122 -9.41 -19.43 1.50
CA ALA A 122 -9.20 -20.88 1.48
C ALA A 122 -9.36 -21.52 2.87
N MET A 123 -8.83 -20.88 3.92
CA MET A 123 -9.01 -21.31 5.31
C MET A 123 -10.48 -21.22 5.76
N ARG A 124 -11.24 -20.23 5.26
CA ARG A 124 -12.68 -20.09 5.54
C ARG A 124 -13.48 -21.21 4.87
N VAL A 125 -13.22 -21.49 3.60
CA VAL A 125 -13.91 -22.54 2.82
C VAL A 125 -13.64 -23.94 3.38
N THR A 126 -12.46 -24.15 3.97
CA THR A 126 -12.08 -25.41 4.61
C THR A 126 -12.44 -25.47 6.10
N GLU A 127 -13.26 -24.54 6.59
CA GLU A 127 -13.73 -24.45 7.99
C GLU A 127 -12.63 -24.33 9.05
N GLN A 128 -11.37 -24.08 8.65
CA GLN A 128 -10.25 -23.93 9.58
C GLN A 128 -10.42 -22.73 10.50
N ILE A 129 -11.06 -21.65 10.02
CA ILE A 129 -11.35 -20.47 10.83
C ILE A 129 -12.40 -20.78 11.91
N ASP A 130 -13.42 -21.57 11.57
CA ASP A 130 -14.47 -21.97 12.51
C ASP A 130 -13.92 -22.98 13.54
N ALA A 131 -13.03 -23.88 13.10
CA ALA A 131 -12.29 -24.78 14.00
C ALA A 131 -11.41 -24.03 15.02
N LEU A 132 -10.83 -22.88 14.67
CA LEU A 132 -10.12 -22.06 15.64
C LEU A 132 -11.06 -21.50 16.71
N GLU A 133 -12.27 -21.07 16.34
CA GLU A 133 -13.25 -20.57 17.29
C GLU A 133 -13.76 -21.67 18.24
N THR A 134 -13.96 -22.90 17.75
CA THR A 134 -14.35 -24.04 18.62
C THR A 134 -13.26 -24.44 19.60
N LEU A 135 -11.99 -24.28 19.23
CA LEU A 135 -10.83 -24.50 20.10
C LEU A 135 -10.55 -23.34 21.07
N SER A 136 -11.47 -22.36 21.17
CA SER A 136 -11.30 -21.15 22.00
C SER A 136 -10.06 -20.31 21.62
N ALA A 137 -9.53 -20.49 20.41
CA ALA A 137 -8.41 -19.73 19.88
C ALA A 137 -8.93 -18.51 19.09
N SER A 138 -8.47 -17.31 19.45
CA SER A 138 -8.92 -16.09 18.78
C SER A 138 -8.30 -15.97 17.38
N ARG A 139 -9.13 -16.07 16.33
CA ARG A 139 -8.72 -15.80 14.93
C ARG A 139 -8.09 -14.41 14.73
N TYR A 140 -8.56 -13.39 15.46
CA TYR A 140 -7.99 -12.06 15.39
C TYR A 140 -6.53 -12.02 15.83
N ARG A 141 -6.17 -12.79 16.86
CA ARG A 141 -4.80 -12.83 17.41
C ARG A 141 -3.88 -13.74 16.63
N TYR A 142 -4.36 -14.90 16.21
CA TYR A 142 -3.52 -15.91 15.55
C TYR A 142 -3.38 -15.66 14.04
N LEU A 143 -4.43 -15.15 13.40
CA LEU A 143 -4.50 -15.08 11.94
C LEU A 143 -4.31 -13.63 11.43
N TYR A 144 -5.10 -12.67 11.92
CA TYR A 144 -5.10 -11.32 11.34
C TYR A 144 -4.01 -10.41 11.89
N ALA A 145 -3.81 -10.41 13.21
CA ALA A 145 -2.82 -9.54 13.87
C ALA A 145 -1.39 -9.73 13.36
N PRO A 146 -0.86 -10.96 13.15
CA PRO A 146 0.50 -11.13 12.64
C PRO A 146 0.68 -10.56 11.23
N ARG A 147 -0.32 -10.73 10.36
CA ARG A 147 -0.32 -10.18 9.00
C ARG A 147 -0.40 -8.65 9.01
N PHE A 148 -1.20 -8.09 9.90
CA PHE A 148 -1.30 -6.65 10.10
C PHE A 148 0.04 -6.06 10.55
N ILE A 149 0.64 -6.59 11.63
CA ILE A 149 1.94 -6.12 12.14
C ILE A 149 3.04 -6.28 11.07
N ALA A 150 3.08 -7.42 10.38
CA ALA A 150 4.05 -7.65 9.32
C ALA A 150 3.91 -6.64 8.17
N ALA A 151 2.68 -6.30 7.76
CA ALA A 151 2.46 -5.30 6.72
C ALA A 151 2.82 -3.87 7.17
N LEU A 152 2.54 -3.51 8.42
CA LEU A 152 2.93 -2.21 8.98
C LEU A 152 4.45 -2.00 8.98
N ILE A 153 5.22 -3.06 9.22
CA ILE A 153 6.68 -2.99 9.28
C ILE A 153 7.29 -3.09 7.88
N THR A 154 6.79 -4.00 7.04
CA THR A 154 7.40 -4.26 5.73
C THR A 154 7.14 -3.17 4.71
N LEU A 155 5.96 -2.54 4.70
CA LEU A 155 5.65 -1.56 3.67
C LEU A 155 6.58 -0.33 3.72
N PRO A 156 6.86 0.30 4.88
CA PRO A 156 7.85 1.38 4.97
C PRO A 156 9.24 0.97 4.48
N MET A 157 9.67 -0.26 4.78
CA MET A 157 10.97 -0.77 4.30
C MET A 157 10.98 -0.92 2.77
N LEU A 158 9.88 -1.40 2.18
CA LEU A 158 9.74 -1.51 0.72
C LEU A 158 9.67 -0.14 0.04
N VAL A 159 9.02 0.85 0.66
CA VAL A 159 8.95 2.22 0.13
C VAL A 159 10.32 2.88 0.17
N ALA A 160 11.07 2.76 1.27
CA ALA A 160 12.44 3.28 1.33
C ALA A 160 13.32 2.71 0.21
N LEU A 161 13.20 1.41 -0.07
CA LEU A 161 13.91 0.77 -1.18
C LEU A 161 13.39 1.24 -2.54
N ALA A 162 12.08 1.40 -2.70
CA ALA A 162 11.46 1.91 -3.92
C ALA A 162 11.93 3.35 -4.21
N ASP A 163 12.08 4.19 -3.19
CA ASP A 163 12.55 5.56 -3.33
C ASP A 163 13.99 5.61 -3.84
N ILE A 164 14.88 4.83 -3.20
CA ILE A 164 16.29 4.71 -3.62
C ILE A 164 16.37 4.23 -5.08
N ILE A 165 15.68 3.14 -5.40
CA ILE A 165 15.70 2.53 -6.73
C ILE A 165 15.05 3.44 -7.78
N GLY A 166 13.98 4.15 -7.41
CA GLY A 166 13.29 5.09 -8.30
C GLY A 166 14.14 6.31 -8.63
N VAL A 167 14.78 6.91 -7.63
CA VAL A 167 15.73 8.02 -7.86
C VAL A 167 16.92 7.55 -8.70
N MET A 168 17.43 6.35 -8.46
CA MET A 168 18.47 5.76 -9.31
C MET A 168 18.02 5.56 -10.76
N GLY A 169 16.75 5.17 -10.98
CA GLY A 169 16.18 5.05 -12.33
C GLY A 169 16.13 6.40 -13.06
N GLY A 170 15.77 7.47 -12.35
CA GLY A 170 15.81 8.84 -12.88
C GLY A 170 17.23 9.31 -13.19
N TRP A 171 18.18 9.07 -12.27
CA TRP A 171 19.60 9.36 -12.48
C TRP A 171 20.17 8.68 -13.71
N LEU A 172 19.83 7.40 -13.94
CA LEU A 172 20.33 6.64 -15.08
C LEU A 172 19.89 7.26 -16.42
N VAL A 173 18.64 7.69 -16.54
CA VAL A 173 18.16 8.36 -17.77
C VAL A 173 18.76 9.75 -17.90
N SER A 174 18.87 10.52 -16.83
CA SER A 174 19.42 11.88 -16.89
C SER A 174 20.89 11.90 -17.27
N VAL A 175 21.71 10.97 -16.76
CA VAL A 175 23.14 10.94 -17.06
C VAL A 175 23.41 10.34 -18.44
N TYR A 176 22.83 9.18 -18.75
CA TYR A 176 23.15 8.46 -20.00
C TYR A 176 22.30 8.85 -21.19
N GLY A 177 21.11 9.41 -20.96
CA GLY A 177 20.17 9.80 -22.02
C GLY A 177 20.10 11.30 -22.28
N LEU A 178 20.41 12.14 -21.28
CA LEU A 178 20.21 13.59 -21.33
C LEU A 178 21.51 14.39 -21.09
N ASP A 179 22.67 13.72 -21.02
CA ASP A 179 24.00 14.32 -20.85
C ASP A 179 24.17 15.20 -19.58
N PHE A 180 23.48 14.85 -18.48
CA PHE A 180 23.67 15.55 -17.20
C PHE A 180 24.98 15.09 -16.52
N ASP A 181 25.67 16.01 -15.86
CA ASP A 181 26.78 15.65 -14.98
C ASP A 181 26.29 14.84 -13.77
N SER A 182 26.83 13.64 -13.60
CA SER A 182 26.45 12.72 -12.53
C SER A 182 26.69 13.30 -11.13
N THR A 183 27.78 14.05 -10.94
CA THR A 183 28.13 14.64 -9.64
C THR A 183 27.15 15.75 -9.28
N VAL A 184 26.81 16.60 -10.25
CA VAL A 184 25.82 17.67 -10.07
C VAL A 184 24.44 17.10 -9.78
N TYR A 185 24.01 16.06 -10.50
CA TYR A 185 22.72 15.40 -10.27
C TYR A 185 22.60 14.91 -8.82
N LEU A 186 23.61 14.17 -8.34
CA LEU A 186 23.59 13.57 -7.01
C LEU A 186 23.67 14.63 -5.91
N ARG A 187 24.46 15.69 -6.09
CA ARG A 187 24.52 16.82 -5.14
C ARG A 187 23.18 17.53 -5.05
N ASN A 188 22.59 17.91 -6.19
CA ASN A 188 21.29 18.57 -6.20
C ASN A 188 20.18 17.71 -5.58
N THR A 189 20.25 16.40 -5.79
CA THR A 189 19.32 15.43 -5.19
C THR A 189 19.42 15.44 -3.66
N LEU A 190 20.65 15.40 -3.11
CA LEU A 190 20.88 15.39 -1.67
C LEU A 190 20.59 16.73 -1.00
N ASP A 191 20.89 17.84 -1.67
CA ASP A 191 20.68 19.18 -1.14
C ASP A 191 19.19 19.55 -1.05
N PHE A 192 18.36 19.03 -1.97
CA PHE A 192 16.91 19.26 -1.97
C PHE A 192 16.13 18.29 -1.08
N LEU A 193 16.65 17.09 -0.82
CA LEU A 193 15.96 16.08 -0.03
C LEU A 193 16.02 16.44 1.45
N THR A 194 14.86 16.69 2.06
CA THR A 194 14.79 16.90 3.51
C THR A 194 14.36 15.63 4.23
N LEU A 195 14.73 15.51 5.51
CA LEU A 195 14.25 14.40 6.35
C LEU A 195 12.72 14.38 6.45
N ASN A 196 12.06 15.53 6.38
CA ASN A 196 10.60 15.63 6.42
C ASN A 196 9.95 14.95 5.22
N ASP A 197 10.54 15.11 4.02
CA ASP A 197 10.03 14.46 2.81
C ASP A 197 10.07 12.92 2.94
N ILE A 198 11.13 12.39 3.56
CA ILE A 198 11.29 10.96 3.82
C ILE A 198 10.26 10.48 4.85
N PHE A 199 10.14 11.19 5.99
CA PHE A 199 9.19 10.81 7.03
C PHE A 199 7.74 10.89 6.55
N ALA A 200 7.39 11.88 5.74
CA ALA A 200 6.07 11.98 5.12
C ALA A 200 5.75 10.72 4.29
N GLY A 201 6.68 10.29 3.43
CA GLY A 201 6.53 9.05 2.64
C GLY A 201 6.40 7.80 3.52
N LEU A 202 7.25 7.66 4.54
CA LEU A 202 7.25 6.49 5.43
C LEU A 202 6.00 6.40 6.31
N ILE A 203 5.48 7.53 6.80
CA ILE A 203 4.24 7.54 7.60
C ILE A 203 3.05 7.09 6.74
N LYS A 204 2.94 7.58 5.49
CA LYS A 204 1.94 7.08 4.52
C LYS A 204 2.10 5.58 4.28
N ALA A 205 3.34 5.10 4.15
CA ALA A 205 3.62 3.67 3.93
C ALA A 205 3.10 2.79 5.08
N VAL A 206 3.24 3.22 6.35
CA VAL A 206 2.69 2.50 7.51
C VAL A 206 1.16 2.38 7.39
N VAL A 207 0.48 3.49 7.05
CA VAL A 207 -0.97 3.51 6.89
C VAL A 207 -1.41 2.58 5.76
N PHE A 208 -0.72 2.61 4.62
CA PHE A 208 -1.02 1.74 3.49
C PHE A 208 -0.80 0.26 3.84
N GLY A 209 0.22 -0.05 4.63
CA GLY A 209 0.46 -1.40 5.16
C GLY A 209 -0.72 -1.92 5.97
N GLY A 210 -1.25 -1.05 6.84
CA GLY A 210 -2.46 -1.34 7.58
C GLY A 210 -3.69 -1.56 6.68
N VAL A 211 -3.90 -0.71 5.69
CA VAL A 211 -5.02 -0.83 4.73
C VAL A 211 -4.95 -2.15 3.95
N ILE A 212 -3.79 -2.49 3.42
CA ILE A 212 -3.56 -3.73 2.65
C ILE A 212 -3.87 -4.96 3.51
N ALA A 213 -3.34 -5.03 4.74
CA ALA A 213 -3.58 -6.16 5.61
C ALA A 213 -5.05 -6.26 6.04
N ILE A 214 -5.69 -5.13 6.40
CA ILE A 214 -7.09 -5.11 6.83
C ILE A 214 -8.00 -5.53 5.68
N MET A 215 -7.81 -4.99 4.48
CA MET A 215 -8.65 -5.32 3.33
C MET A 215 -8.49 -6.79 2.90
N GLY A 216 -7.25 -7.29 2.91
CA GLY A 216 -6.95 -8.71 2.72
C GLY A 216 -7.69 -9.59 3.72
N CYS A 217 -7.57 -9.29 5.02
CA CYS A 217 -8.20 -10.09 6.06
C CYS A 217 -9.73 -9.99 6.04
N TYR A 218 -10.28 -8.79 5.81
CA TYR A 218 -11.71 -8.53 5.82
C TYR A 218 -12.44 -9.26 4.70
N GLN A 219 -11.93 -9.17 3.47
CA GLN A 219 -12.57 -9.82 2.33
C GLN A 219 -12.33 -11.33 2.31
N GLY A 220 -11.15 -11.78 2.76
CA GLY A 220 -10.87 -13.21 2.92
C GLY A 220 -11.80 -13.87 3.95
N ASP A 221 -12.02 -13.27 5.11
CA ASP A 221 -12.91 -13.81 6.14
C ASP A 221 -14.38 -13.89 5.67
N ARG A 222 -14.77 -13.01 4.75
CA ARG A 222 -16.10 -12.95 4.13
C ARG A 222 -16.23 -13.78 2.85
N SER A 223 -15.22 -14.56 2.46
CA SER A 223 -15.28 -15.33 1.22
C SER A 223 -16.42 -16.35 1.28
N GLN A 224 -17.17 -16.46 0.19
CA GLN A 224 -18.21 -17.48 0.02
C GLN A 224 -17.59 -18.84 -0.32
N ALA A 225 -18.37 -19.92 -0.17
CA ALA A 225 -17.93 -21.28 -0.45
C ALA A 225 -17.44 -21.46 -1.91
N GLY A 226 -16.38 -22.26 -2.08
CA GLY A 226 -15.83 -22.65 -3.38
C GLY A 226 -14.71 -21.75 -3.91
N ALA A 227 -14.00 -22.24 -4.93
CA ALA A 227 -12.82 -21.58 -5.51
C ALA A 227 -13.14 -20.22 -6.15
N THR A 228 -14.33 -20.08 -6.75
CA THR A 228 -14.83 -18.80 -7.30
C THR A 228 -15.06 -17.75 -6.22
N GLY A 229 -15.52 -18.16 -5.03
CA GLY A 229 -15.69 -17.26 -3.89
C GLY A 229 -14.36 -16.69 -3.40
N VAL A 230 -13.33 -17.52 -3.33
CA VAL A 230 -11.96 -17.13 -2.96
C VAL A 230 -11.37 -16.14 -3.97
N GLY A 231 -11.49 -16.43 -5.27
CA GLY A 231 -11.04 -15.52 -6.33
C GLY A 231 -11.75 -14.17 -6.27
N ARG A 232 -13.07 -14.15 -6.05
CA ARG A 232 -13.85 -12.91 -5.90
C ARG A 232 -13.41 -12.11 -4.67
N ALA A 233 -13.16 -12.76 -3.54
CA ALA A 233 -12.65 -12.10 -2.34
C ALA A 233 -11.27 -11.45 -2.58
N ALA A 234 -10.39 -12.14 -3.31
CA ALA A 234 -9.07 -11.62 -3.69
C ALA A 234 -9.18 -10.34 -4.55
N THR A 235 -10.05 -10.36 -5.57
CA THR A 235 -10.27 -9.18 -6.43
C THR A 235 -10.90 -8.02 -5.65
N LEU A 236 -11.92 -8.27 -4.82
CA LEU A 236 -12.55 -7.23 -4.01
C LEU A 236 -11.60 -6.64 -2.96
N SER A 237 -10.69 -7.46 -2.42
CA SER A 237 -9.62 -7.02 -1.52
C SER A 237 -8.67 -6.06 -2.22
N MET A 238 -8.17 -6.45 -3.40
CA MET A 238 -7.26 -5.61 -4.19
C MET A 238 -7.90 -4.27 -4.55
N VAL A 239 -9.11 -4.29 -5.12
CA VAL A 239 -9.79 -3.06 -5.56
C VAL A 239 -10.09 -2.15 -4.38
N GLY A 240 -10.62 -2.71 -3.28
CA GLY A 240 -10.91 -1.92 -2.08
C GLY A 240 -9.64 -1.34 -1.43
N ALA A 241 -8.55 -2.10 -1.38
CA ALA A 241 -7.26 -1.60 -0.90
C ALA A 241 -6.72 -0.48 -1.79
N ALA A 242 -6.76 -0.63 -3.12
CA ALA A 242 -6.29 0.38 -4.07
C ALA A 242 -7.06 1.71 -3.93
N VAL A 243 -8.40 1.64 -3.86
CA VAL A 243 -9.24 2.84 -3.67
C VAL A 243 -8.95 3.53 -2.34
N LEU A 244 -8.83 2.76 -1.26
CA LEU A 244 -8.49 3.32 0.06
C LEU A 244 -7.09 3.92 0.08
N ILE A 245 -6.10 3.28 -0.53
CA ILE A 245 -4.73 3.81 -0.64
C ILE A 245 -4.73 5.17 -1.34
N LEU A 246 -5.42 5.29 -2.48
CA LEU A 246 -5.52 6.57 -3.21
C LEU A 246 -6.23 7.65 -2.38
N ALA A 247 -7.33 7.29 -1.71
CA ALA A 247 -8.07 8.21 -0.85
C ALA A 247 -7.24 8.68 0.34
N PHE A 248 -6.58 7.75 1.05
CA PHE A 248 -5.69 8.08 2.16
C PHE A 248 -4.46 8.86 1.69
N ASN A 249 -3.92 8.57 0.51
CA ASN A 249 -2.81 9.34 -0.04
C ASN A 249 -3.19 10.82 -0.15
N TYR A 250 -4.32 11.10 -0.82
CA TYR A 250 -4.78 12.47 -1.00
C TYR A 250 -4.99 13.19 0.35
N VAL A 251 -5.72 12.56 1.28
CA VAL A 251 -6.00 13.15 2.60
C VAL A 251 -4.71 13.38 3.40
N MET A 252 -3.77 12.44 3.37
CA MET A 252 -2.51 12.59 4.09
C MET A 252 -1.62 13.65 3.46
N SER A 253 -1.55 13.73 2.12
CA SER A 253 -0.83 14.78 1.42
C SER A 253 -1.36 16.16 1.77
N THR A 254 -2.68 16.36 1.78
CA THR A 254 -3.27 17.65 2.15
C THR A 254 -2.94 18.03 3.59
N VAL A 255 -3.04 17.07 4.52
CA VAL A 255 -2.73 17.29 5.94
C VAL A 255 -1.25 17.60 6.15
N PHE A 256 -0.35 16.90 5.46
CA PHE A 256 1.09 17.14 5.59
C PHE A 256 1.50 18.51 5.06
N VAL A 257 0.93 18.92 3.92
CA VAL A 257 1.14 20.27 3.38
C VAL A 257 0.67 21.34 4.38
N GLU A 258 -0.48 21.16 5.04
CA GLU A 258 -0.98 22.11 6.04
C GLU A 258 -0.10 22.20 7.31
N ILE A 259 0.48 21.07 7.73
CA ILE A 259 1.34 20.99 8.93
C ILE A 259 2.79 21.41 8.62
N GLY A 260 3.14 21.62 7.34
CA GLY A 260 4.49 21.94 6.90
C GLY A 260 5.43 20.74 6.88
N LEU A 261 4.88 19.53 6.72
CA LEU A 261 5.59 18.27 6.53
C LEU A 261 5.67 17.87 5.05
#